data_AF-K2NLD5-F1
#
_entry.id   AF-K2NLD5-F1
#
_cell.length_a   1.000
_cell.length_b   1.000
_cell.length_c   1.000
_cell.angle_alpha   90.00
_cell.angle_beta   90.00
_cell.angle_gamma   90.00
#
_symmetry.space_group_name_H-M   'P 1'
#
loop_
_entity.id
_entity.type
_entity.pdbx_description
1 polymer ?
#
loop_
_entity_poly.entity_id
_entity_poly.type
_entity_poly.pdbx_seq_one_letter_code
_entity_poly.pdbx_strand_id
1 'polypeptide(L)'
;MPIILDSAQGFWAASQKLEDLPREAKVLEGFAEEEAAKILILMDAVRCPPKLISSKLNRIIGWFYDHLARLIYADAVSWKPMDLAQLREYVDHQRRGHYVEGYAGEYIMPNWAVYERESGLYADVEAYQDDTLLWSEPRRSGHDRSIFPSMTPGALRVAEAMQHLGIFTSKGLKATSEIWGSLEYRESEDHHDGRVLTEKLLTRLEKEKLIRDTAEDRHVGTLYNDWQIPMYNLDFSIIPVTLEELQAEQEREYWAMVGDPR
;
A
#
# COMPACT_ATOMS: atom_id res chain seq x y z
N MET A 1 2.64 0.71 -17.51
CA MET A 1 3.50 0.98 -16.33
C MET A 1 4.29 2.28 -16.50
N PRO A 2 5.07 2.53 -17.58
CA PRO A 2 5.84 3.78 -17.69
C PRO A 2 4.98 5.05 -17.61
N ILE A 3 3.80 5.06 -18.24
CA ILE A 3 2.85 6.19 -18.18
C ILE A 3 2.39 6.47 -16.74
N ILE A 4 2.14 5.41 -15.96
CA ILE A 4 1.72 5.53 -14.56
C ILE A 4 2.87 6.06 -13.71
N LEU A 5 4.10 5.57 -13.96
CA LEU A 5 5.28 6.04 -13.25
C LEU A 5 5.52 7.53 -13.51
N ASP A 6 5.41 7.97 -14.76
CA ASP A 6 5.58 9.37 -15.13
C ASP A 6 4.55 10.27 -14.42
N SER A 7 3.31 9.79 -14.27
CA SER A 7 2.28 10.48 -13.48
C SER A 7 2.62 10.56 -11.99
N ALA A 8 3.07 9.45 -11.39
CA ALA A 8 3.47 9.40 -9.97
C ALA A 8 4.67 10.32 -9.69
N GLN A 9 5.67 10.30 -10.57
CA GLN A 9 6.83 11.20 -10.52
C GLN A 9 6.42 12.67 -10.68
N GLY A 10 5.46 12.95 -11.55
CA GLY A 10 4.90 14.30 -11.73
C GLY A 10 4.25 14.84 -10.45
N PHE A 11 3.41 14.05 -9.79
CA PHE A 11 2.80 14.42 -8.52
C PHE A 11 3.84 14.63 -7.41
N TRP A 12 4.81 13.72 -7.29
CA TRP A 12 5.89 13.85 -6.32
C TRP A 12 6.74 15.11 -6.57
N ALA A 13 7.20 15.32 -7.81
CA ALA A 13 7.99 16.49 -8.16
C ALA A 13 7.23 17.81 -7.96
N ALA A 14 5.90 17.80 -8.11
CA ALA A 14 5.06 18.95 -7.82
C ALA A 14 4.94 19.18 -6.30
N SER A 15 4.75 18.14 -5.49
CA SER A 15 4.66 18.27 -4.03
C SER A 15 5.92 18.89 -3.43
N GLN A 16 7.09 18.51 -3.93
CA GLN A 16 8.38 19.02 -3.45
C GLN A 16 8.59 20.53 -3.73
N LYS A 17 7.79 21.14 -4.61
CA LYS A 17 7.85 22.59 -4.90
C LYS A 17 6.91 23.42 -4.03
N LEU A 18 6.00 22.79 -3.28
CA LEU A 18 4.97 23.46 -2.48
C LEU A 18 5.46 23.70 -1.05
N GLU A 19 6.53 24.47 -0.90
CA GLU A 19 7.19 24.63 0.40
C GLU A 19 6.33 25.36 1.44
N ASP A 20 5.54 26.35 0.97
CA ASP A 20 4.67 27.20 1.79
C ASP A 20 3.21 26.69 1.87
N LEU A 21 2.91 25.57 1.20
CA LEU A 21 1.57 25.00 1.09
C LEU A 21 1.59 23.52 1.54
N PRO A 22 1.80 23.25 2.84
CA PRO A 22 2.11 21.92 3.35
C PRO A 22 0.94 20.94 3.22
N ARG A 23 -0.31 21.42 3.25
CA ARG A 23 -1.49 20.58 3.03
C ARG A 23 -1.53 20.10 1.59
N GLU A 24 -1.42 21.02 0.64
CA GLU A 24 -1.43 20.73 -0.79
C GLU A 24 -0.26 19.85 -1.18
N ALA A 25 0.92 20.08 -0.60
CA ALA A 25 2.08 19.19 -0.77
C ALA A 25 1.73 17.76 -0.35
N LYS A 26 1.19 17.56 0.85
CA LYS A 26 0.81 16.23 1.37
C LYS A 26 -0.26 15.54 0.50
N VAL A 27 -1.22 16.29 -0.02
CA VAL A 27 -2.21 15.76 -0.98
C VAL A 27 -1.52 15.22 -2.24
N LEU A 28 -0.59 15.98 -2.81
CA LEU A 28 0.16 15.56 -4.01
C LEU A 28 1.09 14.38 -3.72
N GLU A 29 1.66 14.29 -2.52
CA GLU A 29 2.43 13.11 -2.08
C GLU A 29 1.53 11.85 -2.05
N GLY A 30 0.33 11.96 -1.49
CA GLY A 30 -0.65 10.86 -1.49
C GLY A 30 -1.03 10.42 -2.91
N PHE A 31 -1.24 11.37 -3.84
CA PHE A 31 -1.48 11.02 -5.25
C PHE A 31 -0.28 10.34 -5.91
N ALA A 32 0.94 10.77 -5.63
CA ALA A 32 2.14 10.11 -6.13
C ALA A 32 2.22 8.65 -5.64
N GLU A 33 1.93 8.43 -4.37
CA GLU A 33 1.92 7.12 -3.74
C GLU A 33 0.84 6.20 -4.32
N GLU A 34 -0.41 6.68 -4.44
CA GLU A 34 -1.50 5.91 -5.03
C GLU A 34 -1.27 5.57 -6.51
N GLU A 35 -0.76 6.52 -7.31
CA GLU A 35 -0.41 6.25 -8.70
C GLU A 35 0.72 5.21 -8.79
N ALA A 36 1.74 5.28 -7.93
CA ALA A 36 2.79 4.27 -7.90
C ALA A 36 2.25 2.89 -7.47
N ALA A 37 1.32 2.83 -6.52
CA ALA A 37 0.71 1.57 -6.07
C ALA A 37 -0.02 0.82 -7.20
N LYS A 38 -0.61 1.54 -8.17
CA LYS A 38 -1.20 0.92 -9.36
C LYS A 38 -0.19 0.07 -10.13
N ILE A 39 1.09 0.45 -10.16
CA ILE A 39 2.14 -0.35 -10.79
C ILE A 39 2.33 -1.65 -10.02
N LEU A 40 2.36 -1.61 -8.68
CA LEU A 40 2.51 -2.80 -7.85
C LEU A 40 1.34 -3.78 -8.06
N ILE A 41 0.12 -3.25 -8.16
CA ILE A 41 -1.09 -4.04 -8.47
C ILE A 41 -0.99 -4.71 -9.85
N LEU A 42 -0.56 -3.98 -10.88
CA LEU A 42 -0.36 -4.55 -12.20
C LEU A 42 0.80 -5.56 -12.23
N MET A 43 1.85 -5.34 -11.44
CA MET A 43 2.95 -6.29 -11.28
C MET A 43 2.47 -7.57 -10.60
N ASP A 44 1.46 -7.53 -9.74
CA ASP A 44 0.84 -8.74 -9.20
C ASP A 44 0.12 -9.56 -10.26
N ALA A 45 -0.52 -8.93 -11.25
CA ALA A 45 -1.03 -9.67 -12.41
C ALA A 45 0.10 -10.35 -13.20
N VAL A 46 1.25 -9.70 -13.32
CA VAL A 46 2.44 -10.26 -14.01
C VAL A 46 3.06 -11.41 -13.21
N ARG A 47 3.17 -11.26 -11.88
CA ARG A 47 3.72 -12.26 -10.96
C ARG A 47 2.79 -13.45 -10.72
N CYS A 48 1.48 -13.28 -10.97
CA CYS A 48 0.50 -14.34 -10.78
C CYS A 48 0.84 -15.56 -11.66
N PRO A 49 0.86 -16.77 -11.10
CA PRO A 49 1.07 -17.99 -11.88
C PRO A 49 0.14 -18.06 -13.10
N PRO A 50 0.64 -18.42 -14.30
CA PRO A 50 -0.16 -18.42 -15.53
C PRO A 50 -1.45 -19.26 -15.46
N LYS A 51 -1.44 -20.31 -14.63
CA LYS A 51 -2.62 -21.17 -14.40
C LYS A 51 -3.74 -20.47 -13.62
N LEU A 52 -3.46 -19.39 -12.91
CA LEU A 52 -4.39 -18.68 -12.02
C LEU A 52 -4.89 -17.35 -12.58
N ILE A 53 -4.11 -16.70 -13.45
CA ILE A 53 -4.35 -15.31 -13.84
C ILE A 53 -5.76 -15.08 -14.42
N SER A 54 -6.30 -16.03 -15.20
CA SER A 54 -7.66 -15.92 -15.75
C SER A 54 -8.75 -15.77 -14.68
N SER A 55 -8.57 -16.40 -13.52
CA SER A 55 -9.50 -16.31 -12.38
C SER A 55 -9.29 -15.08 -11.50
N LYS A 56 -8.13 -14.41 -11.61
CA LYS A 56 -7.73 -13.31 -10.72
C LYS A 56 -7.74 -11.95 -11.41
N LEU A 57 -7.59 -11.90 -12.74
CA LEU A 57 -7.35 -10.68 -13.49
C LEU A 57 -8.43 -9.61 -13.23
N ASN A 58 -9.72 -9.96 -13.31
CA ASN A 58 -10.80 -9.00 -13.07
C ASN A 58 -10.72 -8.38 -11.67
N ARG A 59 -10.37 -9.19 -10.66
CA ARG A 59 -10.23 -8.72 -9.28
C ARG A 59 -9.03 -7.79 -9.13
N ILE A 60 -7.88 -8.14 -9.71
CA ILE A 60 -6.67 -7.30 -9.70
C ILE A 60 -6.94 -5.96 -10.40
N ILE A 61 -7.66 -5.97 -11.53
CA ILE A 61 -8.06 -4.74 -12.21
C ILE A 61 -9.09 -3.95 -11.39
N GLY A 62 -9.95 -4.60 -10.63
CA GLY A 62 -10.81 -3.93 -9.64
C GLY A 62 -9.98 -3.13 -8.62
N TRP A 63 -8.95 -3.75 -8.04
CA TRP A 63 -8.02 -3.12 -7.09
C TRP A 63 -7.24 -1.97 -7.68
N PHE A 64 -6.93 -2.03 -8.98
CA PHE A 64 -6.31 -0.90 -9.68
C PHE A 64 -7.17 0.37 -9.59
N TYR A 65 -8.50 0.25 -9.56
CA TYR A 65 -9.42 1.39 -9.48
C TYR A 65 -9.82 1.79 -8.06
N ASP A 66 -9.61 0.90 -7.09
CA ASP A 66 -9.99 1.09 -5.69
C ASP A 66 -8.91 1.86 -4.89
N HIS A 67 -9.33 2.89 -4.15
CA HIS A 67 -8.40 3.74 -3.39
C HIS A 67 -7.82 3.03 -2.17
N LEU A 68 -8.64 2.31 -1.40
CA LEU A 68 -8.20 1.58 -0.22
C LEU A 68 -7.16 0.51 -0.60
N ALA A 69 -7.42 -0.24 -1.67
CA ALA A 69 -6.48 -1.24 -2.17
C ALA A 69 -5.13 -0.60 -2.53
N ARG A 70 -5.11 0.56 -3.21
CA ARG A 70 -3.86 1.27 -3.53
C ARG A 70 -3.09 1.68 -2.27
N LEU A 71 -3.78 2.21 -1.27
CA LEU A 71 -3.16 2.61 0.01
C LEU A 71 -2.55 1.39 0.72
N ILE A 72 -3.28 0.27 0.78
CA ILE A 72 -2.76 -0.97 1.38
C ILE A 72 -1.54 -1.49 0.59
N TYR A 73 -1.57 -1.45 -0.74
CA TYR A 73 -0.42 -1.83 -1.57
C TYR A 73 0.80 -0.92 -1.33
N ALA A 74 0.58 0.37 -1.14
CA ALA A 74 1.64 1.32 -0.86
C ALA A 74 2.26 1.11 0.53
N ASP A 75 1.44 0.96 1.57
CA ASP A 75 1.92 0.81 2.94
C ASP A 75 2.60 -0.56 3.16
N ALA A 76 2.08 -1.62 2.54
CA ALA A 76 2.67 -2.95 2.63
C ALA A 76 4.04 -3.07 1.95
N VAL A 77 4.46 -2.10 1.13
CA VAL A 77 5.62 -2.23 0.22
C VAL A 77 6.90 -2.65 0.95
N SER A 78 7.26 -1.95 2.03
CA SER A 78 8.49 -2.22 2.80
C SER A 78 8.31 -3.22 3.93
N TRP A 79 7.11 -3.75 4.12
CA TRP A 79 6.87 -4.70 5.20
C TRP A 79 7.45 -6.07 4.85
N LYS A 80 7.92 -6.80 5.86
CA LYS A 80 8.55 -8.12 5.69
C LYS A 80 7.79 -9.13 6.52
N PRO A 81 6.62 -9.60 6.02
CA PRO A 81 5.86 -10.60 6.74
C PRO A 81 6.66 -11.91 6.84
N MET A 82 6.43 -12.65 7.91
CA MET A 82 7.00 -13.98 8.11
C MET A 82 6.49 -14.97 7.07
N ASP A 83 5.25 -14.80 6.62
CA ASP A 83 4.60 -15.61 5.59
C ASP A 83 3.38 -14.86 5.00
N LEU A 84 2.74 -15.44 3.97
CA LEU A 84 1.56 -14.84 3.37
C LEU A 84 0.34 -14.82 4.32
N ALA A 85 0.26 -15.72 5.31
CA ALA A 85 -0.82 -15.72 6.28
C ALA A 85 -0.75 -14.47 7.16
N GLN A 86 0.43 -14.12 7.68
CA GLN A 86 0.66 -12.87 8.39
C GLN A 86 0.37 -11.65 7.51
N LEU A 87 0.77 -11.71 6.23
CA LEU A 87 0.44 -10.63 5.29
C LEU A 87 -1.08 -10.44 5.13
N ARG A 88 -1.83 -11.54 5.11
CA ARG A 88 -3.28 -11.53 5.07
C ARG A 88 -3.88 -10.93 6.32
N GLU A 89 -3.39 -11.29 7.51
CA GLU A 89 -3.88 -10.72 8.78
C GLU A 89 -3.73 -9.20 8.81
N TYR A 90 -2.57 -8.69 8.39
CA TYR A 90 -2.36 -7.25 8.25
C TYR A 90 -3.33 -6.63 7.23
N VAL A 91 -3.49 -7.21 6.04
CA VAL A 91 -4.43 -6.68 5.03
C VAL A 91 -5.87 -6.70 5.55
N ASP A 92 -6.28 -7.77 6.25
CA ASP A 92 -7.59 -7.90 6.87
C ASP A 92 -7.82 -6.83 7.94
N HIS A 93 -6.78 -6.51 8.73
CA HIS A 93 -6.82 -5.40 9.67
C HIS A 93 -6.95 -4.05 8.95
N GLN A 94 -6.13 -3.80 7.92
CA GLN A 94 -6.12 -2.54 7.18
C GLN A 94 -7.40 -2.27 6.39
N ARG A 95 -8.16 -3.31 6.02
CA ARG A 95 -9.41 -3.15 5.27
C ARG A 95 -10.67 -3.11 6.13
N ARG A 96 -10.56 -3.07 7.46
CA ARG A 96 -11.71 -2.85 8.36
C ARG A 96 -12.25 -1.44 8.16
N GLY A 97 -13.57 -1.31 8.02
CA GLY A 97 -14.19 0.00 7.82
C GLY A 97 -14.09 0.93 9.03
N HIS A 98 -14.02 0.36 10.24
CA HIS A 98 -13.88 1.08 11.51
C HIS A 98 -13.07 0.23 12.50
N TYR A 99 -12.47 0.87 13.48
CA TYR A 99 -11.79 0.22 14.61
C TYR A 99 -12.01 1.03 15.89
N VAL A 100 -11.78 0.37 17.03
CA VAL A 100 -11.77 1.01 18.34
C VAL A 100 -10.35 1.52 18.62
N GLU A 101 -10.24 2.74 19.13
CA GLU A 101 -8.98 3.37 19.52
C GLU A 101 -9.15 4.05 20.89
N GLY A 102 -8.04 4.22 21.60
CA GLY A 102 -7.97 4.93 22.86
C GLY A 102 -7.23 4.10 23.91
N TYR A 103 -7.15 4.63 25.14
CA TYR A 103 -6.51 3.92 26.23
C TYR A 103 -7.41 2.79 26.74
N ALA A 104 -8.72 3.03 26.80
CA ALA A 104 -9.76 2.10 27.23
C ALA A 104 -10.83 1.84 26.15
N GLY A 105 -10.47 2.02 24.88
CA GLY A 105 -11.38 1.87 23.74
C GLY A 105 -12.45 2.96 23.63
N GLU A 106 -12.11 4.20 23.98
CA GLU A 106 -13.07 5.31 24.07
C GLU A 106 -13.62 5.76 22.71
N TYR A 107 -12.87 5.56 21.63
CA TYR A 107 -13.16 6.13 20.32
C TYR A 107 -13.45 5.06 19.29
N ILE A 108 -14.50 5.27 18.50
CA ILE A 108 -14.72 4.54 17.26
C ILE A 108 -14.19 5.40 16.14
N MET A 109 -13.19 4.89 15.43
CA MET A 109 -12.51 5.60 14.36
C MET A 109 -12.82 4.95 13.00
N PRO A 110 -13.04 5.75 11.94
CA PRO A 110 -13.14 5.20 10.59
C PRO A 110 -11.80 4.62 10.14
N ASN A 111 -11.82 3.85 9.06
CA ASN A 111 -10.61 3.32 8.43
C ASN A 111 -9.56 4.44 8.26
N TRP A 112 -8.41 4.27 8.90
CA TRP A 112 -7.42 5.34 9.03
C TRP A 112 -6.88 5.78 7.67
N ALA A 113 -6.58 4.83 6.78
CA ALA A 113 -6.00 5.11 5.48
C ALA A 113 -6.95 5.94 4.61
N VAL A 114 -8.25 5.58 4.60
CA VAL A 114 -9.29 6.35 3.90
C VAL A 114 -9.47 7.71 4.55
N TYR A 115 -9.56 7.75 5.89
CA TYR A 115 -9.77 8.98 6.63
C TYR A 115 -8.61 9.98 6.47
N GLU A 116 -7.35 9.55 6.57
CA GLU A 116 -6.18 10.42 6.37
C GLU A 116 -6.21 11.02 4.96
N ARG A 117 -6.49 10.19 3.95
CA ARG A 117 -6.59 10.62 2.56
C ARG A 117 -7.69 11.67 2.36
N GLU A 118 -8.89 11.42 2.87
CA GLU A 118 -10.06 12.25 2.61
C GLU A 118 -10.10 13.52 3.46
N SER A 119 -9.66 13.43 4.72
CA SER A 119 -9.67 14.56 5.65
C SER A 119 -8.75 15.71 5.22
N GLY A 120 -7.71 15.44 4.42
CA GLY A 120 -6.88 16.51 3.83
C GLY A 120 -7.50 17.18 2.59
N LEU A 121 -8.46 16.53 1.94
CA LEU A 121 -9.04 16.92 0.65
C LEU A 121 -10.39 17.63 0.80
N TYR A 122 -11.25 17.11 1.66
CA TYR A 122 -12.66 17.49 1.69
C TYR A 122 -13.01 18.22 2.98
N ALA A 123 -13.88 19.24 2.84
CA ALA A 123 -14.67 19.72 3.96
C ALA A 123 -15.90 18.81 4.05
N ASP A 124 -16.23 18.36 5.24
CA ASP A 124 -17.30 17.37 5.43
C ASP A 124 -18.23 17.74 6.60
N VAL A 125 -19.35 17.04 6.70
CA VAL A 125 -20.28 17.11 7.84
C VAL A 125 -20.20 15.79 8.59
N GLU A 126 -19.60 15.84 9.77
CA GLU A 126 -19.42 14.67 10.64
C GLU A 126 -20.55 14.62 11.67
N ALA A 127 -21.10 13.42 11.87
CA ALA A 127 -22.05 13.12 12.93
C ALA A 127 -21.31 12.51 14.12
N TYR A 128 -21.45 13.12 15.29
CA TYR A 128 -20.92 12.57 16.54
C TYR A 128 -21.89 11.55 17.14
N GLN A 129 -21.43 10.80 18.15
CA GLN A 129 -22.24 9.76 18.81
C GLN A 129 -23.54 10.26 19.43
N ASP A 130 -23.68 11.58 19.66
CA ASP A 130 -24.87 12.25 20.16
C ASP A 130 -25.79 12.80 19.04
N ASP A 131 -25.57 12.37 17.79
CA ASP A 131 -26.22 12.85 16.56
C ASP A 131 -26.00 14.34 16.26
N THR A 132 -25.07 15.02 16.94
CA THR A 132 -24.72 16.39 16.60
C THR A 132 -23.93 16.42 15.29
N LEU A 133 -24.42 17.20 14.32
CA LEU A 133 -23.76 17.42 13.03
C LEU A 133 -22.84 18.64 13.12
N LEU A 134 -21.55 18.46 12.82
CA LEU A 134 -20.57 19.55 12.78
C LEU A 134 -19.85 19.59 11.44
N TRP A 135 -19.55 20.81 10.98
CA TRP A 135 -18.65 21.00 9.85
C TRP A 135 -17.22 20.70 10.26
N SER A 136 -16.59 19.79 9.53
CA SER A 136 -15.18 19.44 9.61
C SER A 136 -14.45 20.16 8.47
N GLU A 137 -13.53 21.08 8.81
CA GLU A 137 -12.66 21.67 7.79
C GLU A 137 -11.56 20.67 7.40
N PRO A 138 -11.06 20.70 6.14
CA PRO A 138 -9.98 19.83 5.74
C PRO A 138 -8.81 20.01 6.69
N ARG A 139 -8.31 18.91 7.24
CA ARG A 139 -7.18 18.90 8.17
C ARG A 139 -6.02 19.63 7.52
N ARG A 140 -5.75 20.82 8.05
CA ARG A 140 -4.45 21.47 7.85
C ARG A 140 -3.48 20.57 8.56
N SER A 141 -2.47 20.04 7.88
CA SER A 141 -1.45 19.19 8.48
C SER A 141 -0.91 19.89 9.73
N GLY A 142 -1.43 19.50 10.90
CA GLY A 142 -1.47 20.34 12.09
C GLY A 142 -0.22 20.22 12.96
N HIS A 143 0.81 19.55 12.47
CA HIS A 143 2.10 19.44 13.12
C HIS A 143 3.14 19.76 12.05
N ASP A 144 4.06 20.65 12.41
CA ASP A 144 5.21 21.11 11.64
C ASP A 144 5.63 20.12 10.57
N ARG A 145 5.93 20.60 9.34
CA ARG A 145 6.79 19.83 8.42
C ARG A 145 7.88 19.22 9.29
N SER A 146 7.94 17.89 9.29
CA SER A 146 9.04 17.18 9.93
C SER A 146 10.31 17.95 9.59
N ILE A 147 11.14 18.23 10.60
CA ILE A 147 12.47 18.82 10.39
C ILE A 147 13.30 18.02 9.36
N PHE A 148 12.85 16.81 9.03
CA PHE A 148 13.34 15.99 7.95
C PHE A 148 12.57 16.23 6.64
N PRO A 149 13.26 16.34 5.49
CA PRO A 149 12.63 16.37 4.18
C PRO A 149 11.67 15.19 4.00
N SER A 150 10.57 15.43 3.29
CA SER A 150 9.67 14.36 2.87
C SER A 150 10.47 13.30 2.11
N MET A 151 10.29 12.04 2.49
CA MET A 151 10.96 10.92 1.83
C MET A 151 10.12 10.45 0.65
N THR A 152 10.78 10.09 -0.45
CA THR A 152 10.09 9.51 -1.62
C THR A 152 9.27 8.28 -1.17
N PRO A 153 7.97 8.21 -1.54
CA PRO A 153 7.09 7.10 -1.18
C PRO A 153 7.69 5.75 -1.57
N GLY A 154 7.52 4.74 -0.71
CA GLY A 154 8.11 3.41 -0.92
C GLY A 154 7.66 2.79 -2.24
N ALA A 155 6.36 2.88 -2.55
CA ALA A 155 5.80 2.41 -3.81
C ALA A 155 6.45 3.09 -5.02
N LEU A 156 6.71 4.39 -4.95
CA LEU A 156 7.37 5.14 -6.02
C LEU A 156 8.83 4.68 -6.18
N ARG A 157 9.59 4.55 -5.09
CA ARG A 157 10.98 4.06 -5.15
C ARG A 157 11.07 2.68 -5.80
N VAL A 158 10.17 1.77 -5.46
CA VAL A 158 10.13 0.42 -6.04
C VAL A 158 9.80 0.48 -7.53
N ALA A 159 8.81 1.28 -7.93
CA ALA A 159 8.45 1.44 -9.33
C ALA A 159 9.57 2.06 -10.17
N GLU A 160 10.31 3.04 -9.63
CA GLU A 160 11.51 3.61 -10.26
C GLU A 160 12.61 2.56 -10.41
N ALA A 161 12.87 1.77 -9.36
CA ALA A 161 13.84 0.68 -9.42
C ALA A 161 13.48 -0.32 -10.53
N MET A 162 12.21 -0.72 -10.64
CA MET A 162 11.72 -1.60 -11.71
C MET A 162 11.96 -1.02 -13.11
N GLN A 163 11.71 0.28 -13.29
CA GLN A 163 11.94 0.99 -14.56
C GLN A 163 13.44 0.98 -14.93
N HIS A 164 14.33 1.30 -13.99
CA HIS A 164 15.78 1.33 -14.22
C HIS A 164 16.37 -0.06 -14.46
N LEU A 165 15.86 -1.08 -13.80
CA LEU A 165 16.31 -2.47 -13.95
C LEU A 165 15.70 -3.16 -15.19
N GLY A 166 14.88 -2.44 -15.98
CA GLY A 166 14.35 -2.95 -17.25
C GLY A 166 13.14 -3.88 -17.12
N ILE A 167 12.53 -3.97 -15.93
CA ILE A 167 11.37 -4.84 -15.66
C ILE A 167 10.16 -4.43 -16.51
N PHE A 168 9.96 -3.13 -16.77
CA PHE A 168 8.83 -2.65 -17.58
C PHE A 168 8.98 -2.88 -19.10
N THR A 169 10.10 -3.45 -19.57
CA THR A 169 10.22 -3.86 -20.97
C THR A 169 9.39 -5.12 -21.22
N SER A 170 8.99 -5.38 -22.48
CA SER A 170 8.25 -6.62 -22.80
C SER A 170 9.02 -7.88 -22.37
N LYS A 171 10.33 -7.91 -22.57
CA LYS A 171 11.19 -9.01 -22.09
C LYS A 171 11.29 -9.07 -20.57
N GLY A 172 11.40 -7.92 -19.89
CA GLY A 172 11.42 -7.84 -18.43
C GLY A 172 10.13 -8.33 -17.78
N LEU A 173 8.97 -7.96 -18.34
CA LEU A 173 7.66 -8.44 -17.88
C LEU A 173 7.53 -9.95 -18.08
N LYS A 174 7.96 -10.46 -19.24
CA LYS A 174 7.99 -11.90 -19.52
C LYS A 174 8.91 -12.64 -18.53
N ALA A 175 10.12 -12.14 -18.30
CA ALA A 175 11.05 -12.71 -17.34
C ALA A 175 10.46 -12.71 -15.92
N THR A 176 9.79 -11.62 -15.53
CA THR A 176 9.12 -11.51 -14.25
C THR A 176 8.00 -12.55 -14.11
N SER A 177 7.15 -12.68 -15.13
CA SER A 177 6.06 -13.66 -15.11
C SER A 177 6.56 -15.10 -15.06
N GLU A 178 7.60 -15.44 -15.84
CA GLU A 178 8.17 -16.79 -15.86
C GLU A 178 8.87 -17.16 -14.54
N ILE A 179 9.55 -16.20 -13.90
CA ILE A 179 10.30 -16.45 -12.66
C ILE A 179 9.37 -16.41 -11.45
N TRP A 180 8.64 -15.30 -11.25
CA TRP A 180 7.76 -15.15 -10.08
C TRP A 180 6.53 -16.04 -10.17
N GLY A 181 5.96 -16.24 -11.36
CA GLY A 181 4.84 -17.13 -11.57
C GLY A 181 5.18 -18.63 -11.48
N SER A 182 6.45 -18.98 -11.22
CA SER A 182 6.86 -20.36 -10.92
C SER A 182 6.49 -20.81 -9.50
N LEU A 183 6.26 -19.86 -8.59
CA LEU A 183 5.82 -20.10 -7.22
C LEU A 183 4.44 -19.49 -7.01
N GLU A 184 3.57 -20.22 -6.33
CA GLU A 184 2.26 -19.74 -5.94
C GLU A 184 2.27 -19.43 -4.44
N TYR A 185 2.20 -18.14 -4.09
CA TYR A 185 2.05 -17.72 -2.70
C TYR A 185 0.63 -18.04 -2.20
N ARG A 186 0.51 -18.95 -1.24
CA ARG A 186 -0.76 -19.42 -0.65
C ARG A 186 -0.87 -19.07 0.83
N GLU A 187 0.12 -19.51 1.62
CA GLU A 187 0.09 -19.38 3.08
C GLU A 187 1.50 -19.25 3.65
N SER A 188 2.36 -20.26 3.49
CA SER A 188 3.67 -20.32 4.17
C SER A 188 4.82 -19.65 3.42
N GLU A 189 4.61 -19.26 2.16
CA GLU A 189 5.64 -18.61 1.35
C GLU A 189 5.96 -17.21 1.91
N ASP A 190 7.24 -16.85 1.88
CA ASP A 190 7.75 -15.72 2.65
C ASP A 190 8.65 -14.75 1.85
N HIS A 191 9.24 -13.78 2.57
CA HIS A 191 10.17 -12.83 1.99
C HIS A 191 11.50 -13.46 1.53
N HIS A 192 11.89 -14.62 2.07
CA HIS A 192 13.07 -15.36 1.63
C HIS A 192 12.83 -15.99 0.26
N ASP A 193 11.66 -16.59 0.04
CA ASP A 193 11.24 -17.05 -1.29
C ASP A 193 11.27 -15.89 -2.30
N GLY A 194 10.72 -14.74 -1.90
CA GLY A 194 10.72 -13.53 -2.72
C GLY A 194 12.13 -13.04 -3.06
N ARG A 195 13.07 -13.14 -2.10
CA ARG A 195 14.48 -12.79 -2.30
C ARG A 195 15.15 -13.71 -3.34
N VAL A 196 14.92 -15.01 -3.26
CA VAL A 196 15.47 -15.98 -4.23
C VAL A 196 14.92 -15.71 -5.64
N LEU A 197 13.63 -15.40 -5.76
CA LEU A 197 13.01 -15.05 -7.04
C LEU A 197 13.53 -13.72 -7.60
N THR A 198 13.76 -12.73 -6.73
CA THR A 198 14.37 -11.45 -7.09
C THR A 198 15.79 -11.64 -7.64
N GLU A 199 16.61 -12.46 -6.99
CA GLU A 199 17.97 -12.76 -7.44
C GLU A 199 17.99 -13.43 -8.83
N LYS A 200 17.13 -14.44 -9.03
CA LYS A 200 16.96 -15.10 -10.33
C LYS A 200 16.53 -14.12 -11.41
N LEU A 201 15.59 -13.22 -11.08
CA LEU A 201 15.12 -12.20 -12.01
C LEU A 201 16.24 -11.24 -12.40
N LEU A 202 16.94 -10.65 -11.43
CA LEU A 202 18.03 -9.71 -11.69
C LEU A 202 19.14 -10.33 -12.53
N THR A 203 19.55 -11.57 -12.22
CA THR A 203 20.54 -12.33 -12.99
C THR A 203 20.12 -12.47 -14.45
N ARG A 204 18.83 -12.75 -14.70
CA ARG A 204 18.31 -12.86 -16.06
C ARG A 204 18.26 -11.52 -16.78
N LEU A 205 17.82 -10.46 -16.10
CA LEU A 205 17.76 -9.11 -16.68
C LEU A 205 19.15 -8.62 -17.08
N GLU A 206 20.18 -8.90 -16.27
CA GLU A 206 21.58 -8.62 -16.59
C GLU A 206 22.06 -9.41 -17.81
N LYS A 207 21.87 -10.74 -17.80
CA LYS A 207 22.28 -11.62 -18.90
C LYS A 207 21.63 -11.23 -20.24
N GLU A 208 20.37 -10.81 -20.20
CA GLU A 208 19.63 -10.35 -21.38
C GLU A 208 19.89 -8.89 -21.75
N LYS A 209 20.76 -8.18 -20.99
CA LYS A 209 21.13 -6.77 -21.19
C LYS A 209 19.91 -5.83 -21.18
N LEU A 210 18.99 -6.06 -20.23
CA LEU A 210 17.77 -5.27 -20.06
C LEU A 210 17.92 -4.15 -19.03
N ILE A 211 18.89 -4.30 -18.10
CA ILE A 211 19.22 -3.26 -17.12
C ILE A 211 19.73 -2.03 -17.86
N ARG A 212 19.17 -0.86 -17.52
CA ARG A 212 19.53 0.41 -18.16
C ARG A 212 20.85 0.95 -17.59
N ASP A 213 21.56 1.73 -18.39
CA ASP A 213 22.80 2.40 -17.95
C ASP A 213 22.58 3.38 -16.78
N THR A 214 21.33 3.85 -16.60
CA THR A 214 20.89 4.68 -15.48
C THR A 214 20.66 3.90 -14.17
N ALA A 215 20.83 2.57 -14.18
CA ALA A 215 20.64 1.77 -12.98
C ALA A 215 21.81 1.95 -12.00
N GLU A 216 21.49 2.02 -10.71
CA GLU A 216 22.45 2.17 -9.61
C GLU A 216 22.23 1.04 -8.60
N ASP A 217 23.23 0.75 -7.77
CA ASP A 217 23.16 -0.29 -6.72
C ASP A 217 21.98 -0.09 -5.78
N ARG A 218 21.58 1.17 -5.53
CA ARG A 218 20.39 1.48 -4.74
C ARG A 218 19.11 0.87 -5.33
N HIS A 219 18.96 0.80 -6.65
CA HIS A 219 17.77 0.23 -7.28
C HIS A 219 17.68 -1.28 -7.03
N VAL A 220 18.84 -1.97 -7.06
CA VAL A 220 18.93 -3.38 -6.68
C VAL A 220 18.58 -3.56 -5.20
N GLY A 221 19.16 -2.71 -4.34
CA GLY A 221 18.85 -2.68 -2.91
C GLY A 221 17.36 -2.47 -2.63
N THR A 222 16.71 -1.55 -3.35
CA THR A 222 15.26 -1.30 -3.23
C THR A 222 14.45 -2.55 -3.55
N LEU A 223 14.72 -3.26 -4.65
CA LEU A 223 13.94 -4.48 -4.95
C LEU A 223 14.12 -5.57 -3.90
N TYR A 224 15.33 -5.73 -3.33
CA TYR A 224 15.57 -6.74 -2.31
C TYR A 224 14.94 -6.44 -0.94
N ASN A 225 14.70 -5.16 -0.65
CA ASN A 225 14.26 -4.73 0.68
C ASN A 225 12.80 -4.28 0.72
N ASP A 226 12.33 -3.70 -0.38
CA ASP A 226 11.05 -2.98 -0.44
C ASP A 226 10.09 -3.60 -1.47
N TRP A 227 10.47 -4.61 -2.26
CA TRP A 227 9.49 -5.26 -3.15
C TRP A 227 8.77 -6.40 -2.43
N GLN A 228 7.61 -6.08 -1.86
CA GLN A 228 6.72 -7.02 -1.16
C GLN A 228 6.40 -8.29 -1.97
N ILE A 229 6.18 -9.42 -1.29
CA ILE A 229 5.68 -10.66 -1.89
C ILE A 229 4.33 -10.44 -2.59
N PRO A 230 3.95 -11.29 -3.56
CA PRO A 230 2.72 -11.09 -4.31
C PRO A 230 1.46 -11.16 -3.45
N MET A 231 0.53 -10.24 -3.67
CA MET A 231 -0.72 -10.12 -2.93
C MET A 231 -1.96 -10.45 -3.78
N TYR A 232 -1.78 -11.01 -4.99
CA TYR A 232 -2.86 -11.38 -5.90
C TYR A 232 -3.89 -12.36 -5.29
N ASN A 233 -3.51 -13.09 -4.23
CA ASN A 233 -4.39 -14.01 -3.52
C ASN A 233 -5.18 -13.37 -2.39
N LEU A 234 -4.83 -12.15 -1.96
CA LEU A 234 -5.52 -11.43 -0.89
C LEU A 234 -6.80 -10.75 -1.40
N ASP A 235 -7.64 -10.32 -0.46
CA ASP A 235 -8.85 -9.54 -0.70
C ASP A 235 -8.68 -8.16 -0.07
N PHE A 236 -9.06 -7.12 -0.81
CA PHE A 236 -8.93 -5.72 -0.40
C PHE A 236 -10.30 -5.04 -0.28
N SER A 237 -11.40 -5.80 -0.46
CA SER A 237 -12.74 -5.30 -0.21
C SER A 237 -12.86 -4.85 1.24
N ILE A 238 -13.48 -3.69 1.47
CA ILE A 238 -13.75 -3.21 2.82
C ILE A 238 -14.54 -4.27 3.61
N ILE A 239 -14.10 -4.56 4.83
CA ILE A 239 -14.87 -5.36 5.78
C ILE A 239 -15.83 -4.39 6.48
N PRO A 240 -17.15 -4.47 6.24
CA PRO A 240 -18.10 -3.70 7.03
C PRO A 240 -18.04 -4.17 8.48
N VAL A 241 -17.97 -3.22 9.41
CA VAL A 241 -18.03 -3.48 10.85
C VAL A 241 -19.27 -2.80 11.38
N THR A 242 -20.07 -3.52 12.14
CA THR A 242 -21.32 -3.01 12.71
C THR A 242 -21.05 -2.20 13.99
N LEU A 243 -21.96 -1.28 14.32
CA LEU A 243 -21.86 -0.54 15.59
C LEU A 243 -21.91 -1.48 16.81
N GLU A 244 -22.69 -2.56 16.75
CA GLU A 244 -22.78 -3.56 17.81
C GLU A 244 -21.42 -4.27 18.03
N GLU A 245 -20.73 -4.66 16.96
CA GLU A 245 -19.39 -5.25 17.05
C GLU A 245 -18.38 -4.28 17.67
N LEU A 246 -18.44 -3.00 17.28
CA LEU A 246 -17.58 -1.95 17.81
C LEU A 246 -17.86 -1.69 19.28
N GLN A 247 -19.12 -1.59 19.69
CA GLN A 247 -19.51 -1.40 21.10
C GLN A 247 -19.06 -2.59 21.96
N ALA A 248 -19.24 -3.82 21.47
CA ALA A 248 -18.75 -5.01 22.15
C ALA A 248 -17.21 -5.01 22.25
N GLU A 249 -16.50 -4.42 21.30
CA GLU A 249 -15.05 -4.23 21.35
C GLU A 249 -14.64 -3.16 22.37
N GLN A 250 -15.31 -2.01 22.41
CA GLN A 250 -15.10 -0.97 23.41
C GLN A 250 -15.31 -1.52 24.84
N GLU A 251 -16.39 -2.29 25.07
CA GLU A 251 -16.64 -2.92 26.37
C GLU A 251 -15.51 -3.88 26.77
N ARG A 252 -15.02 -4.70 25.81
CA ARG A 252 -13.89 -5.62 26.06
C ARG A 252 -12.63 -4.85 26.45
N GLU A 253 -12.27 -3.80 25.71
CA GLU A 253 -11.07 -3.00 25.99
C GLU A 253 -11.18 -2.28 27.33
N TYR A 254 -12.34 -1.69 27.62
CA TYR A 254 -12.62 -1.06 28.90
C TYR A 254 -12.40 -2.04 30.06
N TRP A 255 -13.01 -3.23 30.02
CA TRP A 255 -12.87 -4.22 31.09
C TRP A 255 -11.46 -4.83 31.19
N ALA A 256 -10.76 -5.01 30.06
CA ALA A 256 -9.36 -5.42 30.07
C ALA A 256 -8.48 -4.42 30.83
N MET A 257 -8.85 -3.14 30.80
CA MET A 257 -8.11 -2.07 31.45
C MET A 257 -8.51 -1.83 32.92
N VAL A 258 -9.80 -1.74 33.22
CA VAL A 258 -10.27 -1.44 34.58
C VAL A 258 -10.35 -2.68 35.48
N GLY A 259 -10.21 -3.88 34.89
CA GLY A 259 -10.40 -5.17 35.55
C GLY A 259 -11.88 -5.58 35.59
N ASP A 260 -12.15 -6.87 35.42
CA ASP A 260 -13.51 -7.41 35.53
C ASP A 260 -14.05 -7.16 36.96
N PRO A 261 -15.25 -6.59 37.13
CA PRO A 261 -15.88 -6.44 38.43
C PRO A 261 -16.34 -7.79 39.03
N ARG A 262 -15.96 -8.94 38.45
CA ARG A 262 -16.33 -10.29 38.92
C ARG A 262 -15.19 -11.31 38.89
#